data_AF-R5ML42-F1
#
_entry.id   AF-R5ML42-F1
#
_cell.length_a   1.000
_cell.length_b   1.000
_cell.length_c   1.000
_cell.angle_alpha   90.00
_cell.angle_beta   90.00
_cell.angle_gamma   90.00
#
_symmetry.space_group_name_H-M   'P 1'
#
loop_
_entity.id
_entity.type
_entity.pdbx_description
1 polymer ?
#
loop_
_entity_poly.entity_id
_entity_poly.type
_entity_poly.pdbx_seq_one_letter_code
_entity_poly.pdbx_strand_id
1 'polypeptide(L)'
;MTKRVISVFLCVLCVISSISFIVSAKENKEYTSDNFLSVADGIIAWKKADNGSEPDGYLINDKYLENAGTTPGDWYPIALGRLGIQDNNEGYLAVIKDRVEERYRESGRLSAAKATEWHRIALAVLAMGGDPTNFGTDENGAPINLIADGTYDRGKTTPLGRQGINGWIWGLITLDSMRYTVPDGAYNTRDDIIVEIISKQLSDGGFALSSDDADPDITAMAITALAPYYNSEKIYSYHRKALSADESKTVHEVVDEAVLCLSRLQLDTGDYKSWGTQNVESTDWVAVALCSLNIDPLSDSRFIKNGNTLFDGIMRYRMTDGGFVHSFTYDPDNPTSLPDKSNTMASEQTLYTMASLWRQKNGMRTLFDFRKEQSSALKSRINDLTSDISKIGNKTDKQTLRELLAVFYSLPETERCYVSNYWTLSDEAKKRGIDVSEIAGETAVIAFSDDDANDDAILYFTDSDRAMVDSLPEKLTTEQYVLVVTLLDKLERSEDFDGKDAYLRKLVSAKEQIAAVQAEIDSLNDDIKAELYPFDKITLKDRGKVNKIVKRYNALSEYDRAKIERWEDVVKTKTKLDNIVRAIVISVVLFVLAVGLTVFIIIRIRRRKMKKTLEMEELAAMYKDEDDEMR
;
A
#
# COMPACT_ATOMS: atom_id res chain seq x y z
N MET A 1 84.83 -16.29 50.79
CA MET A 1 84.24 -16.41 52.13
C MET A 1 82.84 -15.82 52.11
N THR A 2 81.83 -16.65 52.40
CA THR A 2 80.55 -16.34 53.11
C THR A 2 79.67 -15.16 52.65
N LYS A 3 78.45 -15.44 52.11
CA LYS A 3 77.10 -15.34 52.76
C LYS A 3 76.63 -13.87 53.00
N ARG A 4 75.38 -13.41 52.85
CA ARG A 4 74.05 -13.91 52.46
C ARG A 4 73.09 -12.68 52.50
N VAL A 5 72.21 -12.55 51.49
CA VAL A 5 70.78 -12.08 51.53
C VAL A 5 70.44 -10.59 51.80
N ILE A 6 69.33 -10.18 51.16
CA ILE A 6 68.44 -9.00 51.34
C ILE A 6 68.71 -7.91 50.27
N SER A 7 68.03 -7.91 49.12
CA SER A 7 66.62 -7.58 48.84
C SER A 7 66.37 -6.07 48.67
N VAL A 8 65.77 -5.75 47.51
CA VAL A 8 64.89 -4.61 47.23
C VAL A 8 65.54 -3.22 47.35
N PHE A 9 65.88 -2.62 46.21
CA PHE A 9 65.73 -1.18 45.88
C PHE A 9 66.62 -0.86 44.67
N LEU A 10 66.10 -1.02 43.45
CA LEU A 10 66.40 -0.16 42.28
C LEU A 10 65.65 -0.69 41.05
N CYS A 11 64.40 -0.26 40.88
CA CYS A 11 63.74 -0.07 39.58
C CYS A 11 62.49 0.78 39.80
N VAL A 12 62.64 1.87 40.57
CA VAL A 12 61.67 2.96 40.66
C VAL A 12 62.09 3.98 39.61
N LEU A 13 61.39 3.99 38.48
CA LEU A 13 61.25 5.03 37.44
C LEU A 13 61.15 4.36 36.06
N CYS A 14 60.00 3.72 35.79
CA CYS A 14 59.41 3.52 34.45
C CYS A 14 58.13 2.63 34.52
N VAL A 15 57.25 2.88 35.49
CA VAL A 15 55.91 2.26 35.53
C VAL A 15 54.87 3.33 35.91
N ILE A 16 54.62 4.25 34.98
CA ILE A 16 53.39 5.05 34.94
C ILE A 16 52.98 5.14 33.46
N SER A 17 52.36 4.07 32.96
CA SER A 17 51.36 4.13 31.91
C SER A 17 50.61 2.80 31.94
N SER A 18 49.88 2.60 33.04
CA SER A 18 48.75 1.68 33.05
C SER A 18 47.72 2.26 32.09
N ILE A 19 47.74 1.76 30.85
CA ILE A 19 46.57 1.78 29.98
C ILE A 19 45.55 0.91 30.70
N SER A 20 44.75 1.55 31.55
CA SER A 20 43.44 1.04 31.90
C SER A 20 42.69 0.97 30.58
N PHE A 21 42.59 -0.23 29.99
CA PHE A 21 41.50 -0.54 29.09
C PHE A 21 40.22 -0.48 29.93
N ILE A 22 39.73 0.76 30.13
CA ILE A 22 38.32 0.98 30.34
C ILE A 22 37.73 0.59 29.00
N VAL A 23 37.29 -0.67 28.89
CA VAL A 23 36.17 -1.00 28.02
C VAL A 23 35.08 -0.06 28.51
N SER A 24 34.91 1.06 27.79
CA SER A 24 33.71 1.86 27.95
C SER A 24 32.60 0.89 27.58
N ALA A 25 31.92 0.35 28.58
CA ALA A 25 30.63 -0.26 28.39
C ALA A 25 29.77 0.87 27.84
N LYS A 26 29.72 0.98 26.51
CA LYS A 26 28.81 1.88 25.80
C LYS A 26 27.45 1.50 26.35
N GLU A 27 26.78 2.42 27.05
CA GLU A 27 25.43 2.20 27.55
C GLU A 27 24.61 1.67 26.37
N ASN A 28 24.12 0.43 26.48
CA ASN A 28 23.17 -0.08 25.50
C ASN A 28 21.98 0.85 25.57
N LYS A 29 21.69 1.58 24.48
CA LYS A 29 20.49 2.41 24.39
C LYS A 29 19.29 1.49 24.57
N GLU A 30 18.61 1.62 25.69
CA GLU A 30 17.39 0.87 25.96
C GLU A 30 16.22 1.60 25.30
N TYR A 31 15.62 0.99 24.29
CA TYR A 31 14.40 1.49 23.65
C TYR A 31 13.19 0.77 24.22
N THR A 32 12.18 1.55 24.59
CA THR A 32 10.92 1.09 25.17
C THR A 32 9.78 1.15 24.14
N SER A 33 8.66 0.52 24.47
CA SER A 33 7.41 0.62 23.69
C SER A 33 7.01 2.08 23.42
N ASP A 34 7.22 2.97 24.39
CA ASP A 34 6.90 4.40 24.27
C ASP A 34 7.75 5.10 23.19
N ASN A 35 8.99 4.64 22.95
CA ASN A 35 9.81 5.19 21.88
C ASN A 35 9.19 4.91 20.51
N PHE A 36 8.71 3.69 20.28
CA PHE A 36 8.08 3.32 19.00
C PHE A 36 6.73 4.01 18.80
N LEU A 37 5.91 4.09 19.85
CA LEU A 37 4.65 4.82 19.81
C LEU A 37 4.86 6.31 19.54
N SER A 38 5.87 6.94 20.16
CA SER A 38 6.19 8.35 19.88
C SER A 38 6.64 8.61 18.44
N VAL A 39 7.33 7.66 17.81
CA VAL A 39 7.66 7.74 16.38
C VAL A 39 6.40 7.56 15.53
N ALA A 40 5.57 6.56 15.85
CA ALA A 40 4.31 6.31 15.17
C ALA A 40 3.36 7.52 15.23
N ASP A 41 3.19 8.14 16.41
CA ASP A 41 2.38 9.34 16.61
C ASP A 41 2.86 10.51 15.76
N GLY A 42 4.18 10.67 15.64
CA GLY A 42 4.79 11.69 14.77
C GLY A 42 4.46 11.47 13.30
N ILE A 43 4.53 10.22 12.82
CA ILE A 43 4.18 9.87 11.43
C ILE A 43 2.67 10.06 11.19
N ILE A 44 1.83 9.68 12.15
CA ILE A 44 0.37 9.82 12.04
C ILE A 44 -0.01 11.30 12.01
N ALA A 45 0.55 12.12 12.91
CA ALA A 45 0.33 13.56 12.93
C ALA A 45 0.78 14.22 11.62
N TRP A 46 1.96 13.83 11.11
CA TRP A 46 2.44 14.27 9.81
C TRP A 46 1.47 13.90 8.69
N LYS A 47 1.02 12.64 8.64
CA LYS A 47 0.15 12.16 7.57
C LYS A 47 -1.24 12.79 7.63
N LYS A 48 -1.77 13.04 8.83
CA LYS A 48 -3.00 13.83 9.02
C LYS A 48 -2.84 15.22 8.40
N ALA A 49 -1.75 15.92 8.69
CA ALA A 49 -1.48 17.24 8.10
C ALA A 49 -1.30 17.19 6.57
N ASP A 50 -0.60 16.19 6.04
CA ASP A 50 -0.44 15.95 4.58
C ASP A 50 -1.79 15.70 3.89
N ASN A 51 -2.69 15.00 4.57
CA ASN A 51 -4.07 14.76 4.13
C ASN A 51 -5.01 15.96 4.39
N GLY A 52 -4.52 17.07 4.96
CA GLY A 52 -5.33 18.25 5.28
C GLY A 52 -6.33 18.02 6.43
N SER A 53 -6.09 17.03 7.29
CA SER A 53 -6.86 16.82 8.52
C SER A 53 -6.38 17.74 9.64
N GLU A 54 -7.32 18.18 10.47
CA GLU A 54 -7.02 18.77 11.78
C GLU A 54 -6.33 17.74 12.71
N PRO A 55 -5.58 18.16 13.74
CA PRO A 55 -4.83 17.27 14.62
C PRO A 55 -5.67 16.19 15.32
N ASP A 56 -6.91 16.52 15.69
CA ASP A 56 -7.90 15.63 16.31
C ASP A 56 -8.80 14.92 15.29
N GLY A 57 -8.64 15.21 14.00
CA GLY A 57 -9.36 14.55 12.90
C GLY A 57 -8.76 13.19 12.52
N TYR A 58 -9.33 12.58 11.47
CA TYR A 58 -8.96 11.26 10.96
C TYR A 58 -7.79 11.32 9.98
N LEU A 59 -6.86 10.37 10.08
CA LEU A 59 -5.87 10.14 9.02
C LEU A 59 -6.57 9.64 7.76
N ILE A 60 -7.53 8.72 7.92
CA ILE A 60 -8.38 8.14 6.87
C ILE A 60 -9.57 9.08 6.62
N ASN A 61 -9.28 10.34 6.26
CA ASN A 61 -10.29 11.30 5.83
C ASN A 61 -10.69 11.11 4.34
N ASP A 62 -11.61 11.92 3.83
CA ASP A 62 -12.11 11.79 2.45
C ASP A 62 -10.98 11.85 1.41
N LYS A 63 -10.00 12.74 1.60
CA LYS A 63 -8.82 12.85 0.73
C LYS A 63 -7.96 11.59 0.76
N TYR A 64 -7.80 10.95 1.92
CA TYR A 64 -7.08 9.69 2.01
C TYR A 64 -7.82 8.56 1.30
N LEU A 65 -9.15 8.50 1.48
CA LEU A 65 -10.01 7.47 0.90
C LEU A 65 -10.06 7.50 -0.63
N GLU A 66 -9.75 8.64 -1.26
CA GLU A 66 -9.50 8.69 -2.70
C GLU A 66 -8.40 7.71 -3.16
N ASN A 67 -7.48 7.31 -2.28
CA ASN A 67 -6.40 6.36 -2.56
C ASN A 67 -6.72 4.91 -2.16
N ALA A 68 -7.86 4.62 -1.53
CA ALA A 68 -8.18 3.26 -1.07
C ALA A 68 -8.09 2.21 -2.20
N GLY A 69 -7.41 1.10 -1.98
CA GLY A 69 -7.19 0.07 -3.01
C GLY A 69 -5.99 0.33 -3.91
N THR A 70 -5.21 1.39 -3.65
CA THR A 70 -3.93 1.69 -4.29
C THR A 70 -2.78 1.58 -3.29
N THR A 71 -1.54 1.44 -3.76
CA THR A 71 -0.35 1.33 -2.89
C THR A 71 -0.32 2.35 -1.74
N PRO A 72 -0.44 3.68 -1.96
CA PRO A 72 -0.42 4.66 -0.88
C PRO A 72 -1.66 4.67 0.04
N GLY A 73 -2.73 3.98 -0.35
CA GLY A 73 -4.02 3.99 0.36
C GLY A 73 -4.25 2.83 1.33
N ASP A 74 -3.43 1.78 1.29
CA ASP A 74 -3.75 0.52 2.01
C ASP A 74 -2.74 0.17 3.11
N TRP A 75 -1.51 0.71 3.08
CA TRP A 75 -0.50 0.40 4.10
C TRP A 75 -0.70 1.16 5.43
N TYR A 76 -1.20 2.40 5.41
CA TYR A 76 -1.55 3.09 6.66
C TYR A 76 -2.68 2.38 7.43
N PRO A 77 -3.79 1.94 6.81
CA PRO A 77 -4.78 1.10 7.46
C PRO A 77 -4.16 -0.11 8.18
N ILE A 78 -3.22 -0.81 7.52
CA ILE A 78 -2.52 -1.93 8.14
C ILE A 78 -1.79 -1.46 9.41
N ALA A 79 -0.99 -0.41 9.33
CA ALA A 79 -0.23 0.06 10.48
C ALA A 79 -1.14 0.54 11.64
N LEU A 80 -2.19 1.31 11.34
CA LEU A 80 -3.16 1.80 12.32
C LEU A 80 -3.86 0.65 13.06
N GLY A 81 -4.38 -0.32 12.31
CA GLY A 81 -5.03 -1.50 12.89
C GLY A 81 -4.08 -2.32 13.75
N ARG A 82 -2.81 -2.46 13.33
CA ARG A 82 -1.80 -3.21 14.10
C ARG A 82 -1.27 -2.48 15.34
N LEU A 83 -1.40 -1.15 15.38
CA LEU A 83 -1.17 -0.31 16.56
C LEU A 83 -2.40 -0.22 17.49
N GLY A 84 -3.56 -0.72 17.07
CA GLY A 84 -4.81 -0.58 17.81
C GLY A 84 -5.37 0.85 17.81
N ILE A 85 -4.93 1.69 16.87
CA ILE A 85 -5.37 3.08 16.75
C ILE A 85 -6.67 3.10 15.94
N GLN A 86 -7.74 3.58 16.57
CA GLN A 86 -9.03 3.78 15.91
C GLN A 86 -8.98 5.03 15.03
N ASP A 87 -9.46 4.89 13.80
CA ASP A 87 -9.61 5.98 12.83
C ASP A 87 -10.93 5.75 12.03
N ASN A 88 -11.04 6.18 10.78
CA ASN A 88 -12.25 5.95 9.96
C ASN A 88 -12.28 4.53 9.32
N ASN A 89 -12.24 3.49 10.15
CA ASN A 89 -12.14 2.10 9.69
C ASN A 89 -13.35 1.69 8.85
N GLU A 90 -14.56 2.00 9.30
CA GLU A 90 -15.81 1.70 8.58
C GLU A 90 -15.83 2.40 7.21
N GLY A 91 -15.38 3.65 7.13
CA GLY A 91 -15.30 4.39 5.87
C GLY A 91 -14.27 3.84 4.90
N TYR A 92 -13.14 3.35 5.40
CA TYR A 92 -12.20 2.61 4.57
C TYR A 92 -12.81 1.34 4.01
N LEU A 93 -13.41 0.49 4.86
CA LEU A 93 -14.03 -0.78 4.46
C LEU A 93 -15.13 -0.57 3.42
N ALA A 94 -15.96 0.44 3.61
CA ALA A 94 -17.00 0.83 2.67
C ALA A 94 -16.45 1.18 1.29
N VAL A 95 -15.51 2.12 1.23
CA VAL A 95 -14.91 2.59 -0.03
C VAL A 95 -14.17 1.47 -0.73
N ILE A 96 -13.37 0.68 0.00
CA ILE A 96 -12.60 -0.40 -0.63
C ILE A 96 -13.49 -1.55 -1.10
N LYS A 97 -14.60 -1.85 -0.41
CA LYS A 97 -15.61 -2.83 -0.87
C LYS A 97 -16.15 -2.45 -2.23
N ASP A 98 -16.63 -1.23 -2.38
CA ASP A 98 -17.21 -0.83 -3.67
C ASP A 98 -16.17 -0.73 -4.80
N ARG A 99 -14.93 -0.27 -4.52
CA ARG A 99 -13.82 -0.32 -5.49
C ARG A 99 -13.41 -1.75 -5.87
N VAL A 100 -13.58 -2.72 -4.97
CA VAL A 100 -13.35 -4.14 -5.25
C VAL A 100 -14.48 -4.65 -6.15
N GLU A 101 -15.74 -4.41 -5.81
CA GLU A 101 -16.90 -4.82 -6.62
C GLU A 101 -16.83 -4.25 -8.03
N GLU A 102 -16.48 -2.96 -8.18
CA GLU A 102 -16.28 -2.32 -9.48
C GLU A 102 -15.20 -3.02 -10.30
N ARG A 103 -14.00 -3.19 -9.73
CA ARG A 103 -12.88 -3.86 -10.43
C ARG A 103 -13.18 -5.32 -10.76
N TYR A 104 -14.00 -6.02 -9.97
CA TYR A 104 -14.40 -7.40 -10.27
C TYR A 104 -15.36 -7.55 -11.45
N ARG A 105 -15.99 -6.45 -11.90
CA ARG A 105 -16.76 -6.42 -13.17
C ARG A 105 -15.86 -6.31 -14.39
N GLU A 106 -14.59 -5.96 -14.21
CA GLU A 106 -13.63 -5.82 -15.30
C GLU A 106 -12.92 -7.15 -15.62
N SER A 107 -12.53 -7.32 -16.89
CA SER A 107 -11.69 -8.43 -17.32
C SER A 107 -10.31 -8.34 -16.65
N GLY A 108 -10.03 -9.26 -15.74
CA GLY A 108 -8.78 -9.29 -14.95
C GLY A 108 -8.96 -8.92 -13.48
N ARG A 109 -10.18 -8.56 -13.06
CA ARG A 109 -10.54 -8.24 -11.67
C ARG A 109 -9.63 -7.13 -11.13
N LEU A 110 -8.99 -7.34 -9.96
CA LEU A 110 -8.10 -6.33 -9.37
C LEU A 110 -6.84 -6.07 -10.19
N SER A 111 -6.30 -7.11 -10.87
CA SER A 111 -5.22 -6.96 -11.85
C SER A 111 -4.95 -8.25 -12.62
N ALA A 112 -4.87 -8.15 -13.95
CA ALA A 112 -4.45 -9.26 -14.81
C ALA A 112 -2.98 -9.70 -14.56
N ALA A 113 -2.14 -8.83 -14.00
CA ALA A 113 -0.71 -9.10 -13.79
C ALA A 113 -0.32 -9.17 -12.31
N LYS A 114 -0.99 -8.39 -11.44
CA LYS A 114 -0.51 -8.12 -10.08
C LYS A 114 -1.31 -8.84 -9.00
N ALA A 115 -0.85 -10.01 -8.56
CA ALA A 115 -1.45 -10.72 -7.43
C ALA A 115 -1.38 -9.91 -6.13
N THR A 116 -0.34 -9.07 -5.97
CA THR A 116 -0.16 -8.20 -4.80
C THR A 116 -1.31 -7.23 -4.54
N GLU A 117 -2.15 -6.94 -5.54
CA GLU A 117 -3.36 -6.13 -5.34
C GLU A 117 -4.35 -6.82 -4.40
N TRP A 118 -4.57 -8.13 -4.59
CA TRP A 118 -5.39 -8.92 -3.66
C TRP A 118 -4.76 -9.00 -2.28
N HIS A 119 -3.45 -9.23 -2.21
CA HIS A 119 -2.72 -9.40 -0.95
C HIS A 119 -2.79 -8.15 -0.09
N ARG A 120 -2.47 -6.99 -0.68
CA ARG A 120 -2.47 -5.69 -0.01
C ARG A 120 -3.87 -5.31 0.47
N ILE A 121 -4.89 -5.45 -0.38
CA ILE A 121 -6.28 -5.13 -0.01
C ILE A 121 -6.78 -6.09 1.07
N ALA A 122 -6.53 -7.39 0.96
CA ALA A 122 -6.97 -8.36 1.97
C ALA A 122 -6.37 -8.07 3.36
N LEU A 123 -5.09 -7.71 3.42
CA LEU A 123 -4.42 -7.35 4.68
C LEU A 123 -4.97 -6.03 5.26
N ALA A 124 -5.25 -5.03 4.42
CA ALA A 124 -5.85 -3.78 4.87
C ALA A 124 -7.30 -3.97 5.36
N VAL A 125 -8.09 -4.80 4.67
CA VAL A 125 -9.44 -5.19 5.11
C VAL A 125 -9.39 -5.86 6.48
N LEU A 126 -8.49 -6.82 6.69
CA LEU A 126 -8.31 -7.46 8.01
C LEU A 126 -7.92 -6.45 9.09
N ALA A 127 -6.99 -5.54 8.80
CA ALA A 127 -6.55 -4.53 9.74
C ALA A 127 -7.65 -3.57 10.18
N MET A 128 -8.61 -3.31 9.29
CA MET A 128 -9.75 -2.44 9.56
C MET A 128 -10.97 -3.19 10.12
N GLY A 129 -10.86 -4.50 10.38
CA GLY A 129 -11.93 -5.32 10.98
C GLY A 129 -12.96 -5.87 9.99
N GLY A 130 -12.61 -5.97 8.71
CA GLY A 130 -13.41 -6.63 7.68
C GLY A 130 -12.99 -8.07 7.43
N ASP A 131 -13.83 -8.80 6.68
CA ASP A 131 -13.59 -10.20 6.28
C ASP A 131 -13.22 -10.29 4.79
N PRO A 132 -11.94 -10.58 4.44
CA PRO A 132 -11.52 -10.68 3.04
C PRO A 132 -11.98 -11.99 2.36
N THR A 133 -12.58 -12.93 3.07
CA THR A 133 -13.12 -14.17 2.49
C THR A 133 -14.53 -14.00 1.92
N ASN A 134 -15.20 -12.90 2.28
CA ASN A 134 -16.53 -12.53 1.83
C ASN A 134 -16.64 -11.00 1.72
N PHE A 135 -16.03 -10.42 0.68
CA PHE A 135 -15.82 -8.98 0.57
C PHE A 135 -16.49 -8.37 -0.68
N GLY A 136 -17.80 -8.21 -0.61
CA GLY A 136 -18.63 -7.73 -1.72
C GLY A 136 -19.07 -8.85 -2.66
N THR A 137 -19.67 -8.48 -3.80
CA THR A 137 -20.18 -9.43 -4.80
C THR A 137 -19.68 -9.14 -6.21
N ASP A 138 -19.48 -10.19 -7.01
CA ASP A 138 -19.13 -10.08 -8.42
C ASP A 138 -20.35 -9.75 -9.30
N GLU A 139 -20.14 -9.64 -10.63
CA GLU A 139 -21.21 -9.34 -11.60
C GLU A 139 -22.36 -10.35 -11.61
N ASN A 140 -22.15 -11.56 -11.09
CA ASN A 140 -23.14 -12.64 -11.01
C ASN A 140 -23.80 -12.72 -9.62
N GLY A 141 -23.44 -11.82 -8.69
CA GLY A 141 -23.92 -11.82 -7.31
C GLY A 141 -23.23 -12.87 -6.43
N ALA A 142 -22.14 -13.50 -6.88
CA ALA A 142 -21.37 -14.43 -6.07
C ALA A 142 -20.45 -13.66 -5.10
N PRO A 143 -20.25 -14.15 -3.87
CA PRO A 143 -19.37 -13.50 -2.90
C PRO A 143 -17.92 -13.49 -3.38
N ILE A 144 -17.25 -12.34 -3.23
CA ILE A 144 -15.84 -12.18 -3.59
C ILE A 144 -14.97 -12.69 -2.45
N ASN A 145 -14.06 -13.62 -2.75
CA ASN A 145 -13.09 -14.14 -1.79
C ASN A 145 -11.67 -13.73 -2.19
N LEU A 146 -11.18 -12.64 -1.60
CA LEU A 146 -9.87 -12.08 -1.91
C LEU A 146 -8.72 -13.04 -1.55
N ILE A 147 -8.91 -13.86 -0.52
CA ILE A 147 -7.92 -14.85 -0.09
C ILE A 147 -7.79 -15.94 -1.15
N ALA A 148 -8.89 -16.56 -1.57
CA ALA A 148 -8.88 -17.60 -2.60
C ALA A 148 -8.32 -17.07 -3.92
N ASP A 149 -8.93 -16.00 -4.43
CA ASP A 149 -8.62 -15.44 -5.74
C ASP A 149 -7.20 -14.87 -5.84
N GLY A 150 -6.68 -14.34 -4.72
CA GLY A 150 -5.35 -13.76 -4.64
C GLY A 150 -4.23 -14.75 -4.35
N THR A 151 -4.53 -15.89 -3.71
CA THR A 151 -3.51 -16.84 -3.20
C THR A 151 -3.61 -18.20 -3.89
N TYR A 152 -4.20 -19.20 -3.25
CA TYR A 152 -4.19 -20.61 -3.66
C TYR A 152 -4.95 -20.88 -4.96
N ASP A 153 -5.90 -20.02 -5.35
CA ASP A 153 -6.64 -20.16 -6.61
C ASP A 153 -6.26 -19.13 -7.66
N ARG A 154 -5.31 -18.23 -7.37
CA ARG A 154 -4.83 -17.24 -8.35
C ARG A 154 -4.41 -17.91 -9.65
N GLY A 155 -3.73 -19.05 -9.55
CA GLY A 155 -3.25 -19.85 -10.68
C GLY A 155 -4.34 -20.39 -11.62
N LYS A 156 -5.61 -20.45 -11.19
CA LYS A 156 -6.75 -20.77 -12.08
C LYS A 156 -6.96 -19.73 -13.18
N THR A 157 -6.49 -18.50 -12.96
CA THR A 157 -6.61 -17.39 -13.93
C THR A 157 -5.24 -16.90 -14.42
N THR A 158 -4.24 -16.78 -13.54
CA THR A 158 -2.86 -16.39 -13.90
C THR A 158 -1.91 -16.91 -12.82
N PRO A 159 -0.67 -17.34 -13.14
CA PRO A 159 0.25 -17.83 -12.12
C PRO A 159 0.42 -16.84 -10.96
N LEU A 160 0.36 -17.32 -9.71
CA LEU A 160 0.57 -16.49 -8.52
C LEU A 160 1.92 -15.76 -8.58
N GLY A 161 2.96 -16.46 -9.01
CA GLY A 161 4.30 -15.91 -9.28
C GLY A 161 4.46 -15.07 -10.54
N ARG A 162 3.38 -14.57 -11.17
CA ARG A 162 3.49 -13.77 -12.40
C ARG A 162 4.31 -12.48 -12.20
N GLN A 163 4.27 -11.91 -11.01
CA GLN A 163 5.12 -10.77 -10.59
C GLN A 163 6.51 -11.20 -10.08
N GLY A 164 6.95 -12.42 -10.40
CA GLY A 164 8.15 -12.99 -9.82
C GLY A 164 7.94 -13.40 -8.36
N ILE A 165 9.02 -13.35 -7.58
CA ILE A 165 9.01 -13.84 -6.19
C ILE A 165 8.03 -13.08 -5.29
N ASN A 166 7.78 -11.80 -5.57
CA ASN A 166 6.84 -10.98 -4.79
C ASN A 166 5.43 -11.58 -4.75
N GLY A 167 4.95 -12.16 -5.84
CA GLY A 167 3.62 -12.79 -5.85
C GLY A 167 3.54 -13.98 -4.90
N TRP A 168 4.60 -14.77 -4.80
CA TRP A 168 4.67 -15.92 -3.89
C TRP A 168 4.82 -15.47 -2.43
N ILE A 169 5.72 -14.52 -2.16
CA ILE A 169 5.97 -13.98 -0.81
C ILE A 169 4.70 -13.38 -0.22
N TRP A 170 4.08 -12.43 -0.92
CA TRP A 170 2.86 -11.79 -0.44
C TRP A 170 1.67 -12.75 -0.43
N GLY A 171 1.63 -13.71 -1.36
CA GLY A 171 0.64 -14.79 -1.35
C GLY A 171 0.70 -15.62 -0.07
N LEU A 172 1.91 -15.98 0.39
CA LEU A 172 2.10 -16.74 1.62
C LEU A 172 1.75 -15.89 2.85
N ILE A 173 2.21 -14.63 2.91
CA ILE A 173 1.88 -13.69 4.00
C ILE A 173 0.36 -13.54 4.13
N THR A 174 -0.35 -13.29 3.03
CA THR A 174 -1.81 -13.13 3.04
C THR A 174 -2.52 -14.44 3.41
N LEU A 175 -2.08 -15.57 2.86
CA LEU A 175 -2.65 -16.88 3.19
C LEU A 175 -2.50 -17.23 4.67
N ASP A 176 -1.38 -16.84 5.27
CA ASP A 176 -1.06 -17.16 6.65
C ASP A 176 -1.54 -16.10 7.64
N SER A 177 -2.09 -14.98 7.17
CA SER A 177 -2.55 -13.86 8.00
C SER A 177 -3.62 -14.25 9.02
N MET A 178 -4.50 -15.19 8.66
CA MET A 178 -5.44 -15.86 9.57
C MET A 178 -5.21 -17.38 9.62
N ARG A 179 -4.08 -17.86 9.09
CA ARG A 179 -3.79 -19.30 8.87
C ARG A 179 -4.91 -19.98 8.07
N TYR A 180 -5.34 -19.36 6.96
CA TYR A 180 -6.47 -19.86 6.17
C TYR A 180 -6.23 -21.29 5.68
N THR A 181 -7.30 -22.10 5.74
CA THR A 181 -7.27 -23.47 5.20
C THR A 181 -7.24 -23.41 3.68
N VAL A 182 -6.32 -24.16 3.07
CA VAL A 182 -6.31 -24.35 1.61
C VAL A 182 -7.18 -25.57 1.31
N PRO A 183 -8.27 -25.44 0.55
CA PRO A 183 -9.17 -26.55 0.27
C PRO A 183 -8.54 -27.56 -0.70
N ASP A 184 -9.01 -28.81 -0.64
CA ASP A 184 -8.67 -29.82 -1.64
C ASP A 184 -9.07 -29.35 -3.04
N GLY A 185 -8.17 -29.52 -4.02
CA GLY A 185 -8.39 -29.07 -5.41
C GLY A 185 -8.10 -27.58 -5.66
N ALA A 186 -7.55 -26.86 -4.68
CA ALA A 186 -6.91 -25.56 -4.92
C ALA A 186 -5.78 -25.67 -5.96
N TYR A 187 -5.53 -24.59 -6.72
CA TYR A 187 -4.50 -24.61 -7.76
C TYR A 187 -3.08 -24.72 -7.19
N ASN A 188 -2.79 -23.97 -6.12
CA ASN A 188 -1.54 -24.05 -5.37
C ASN A 188 -1.82 -24.45 -3.93
N THR A 189 -1.11 -25.45 -3.44
CA THR A 189 -1.04 -25.73 -2.00
C THR A 189 -0.11 -24.72 -1.32
N ARG A 190 -0.21 -24.65 0.01
CA ARG A 190 0.74 -23.89 0.82
C ARG A 190 2.20 -24.32 0.61
N ASP A 191 2.42 -25.63 0.47
CA ASP A 191 3.76 -26.18 0.20
C ASP A 191 4.28 -25.76 -1.17
N ASP A 192 3.44 -25.72 -2.20
CA ASP A 192 3.85 -25.26 -3.53
C ASP A 192 4.36 -23.81 -3.48
N ILE A 193 3.67 -22.95 -2.71
CA ILE A 193 4.07 -21.55 -2.51
C ILE A 193 5.41 -21.47 -1.78
N ILE A 194 5.60 -22.24 -0.70
CA ILE A 194 6.87 -22.30 0.05
C ILE A 194 8.01 -22.76 -0.86
N VAL A 195 7.80 -23.85 -1.62
CA VAL A 195 8.79 -24.40 -2.57
C VAL A 195 9.18 -23.35 -3.63
N GLU A 196 8.22 -22.61 -4.16
CA GLU A 196 8.52 -21.56 -5.15
C GLU A 196 9.34 -20.41 -4.55
N ILE A 197 9.14 -20.05 -3.28
CA ILE A 197 9.97 -19.06 -2.59
C ILE A 197 11.39 -19.62 -2.38
N ILE A 198 11.56 -20.75 -1.69
CA ILE A 198 12.88 -21.27 -1.32
C ILE A 198 13.72 -21.69 -2.54
N SER A 199 13.09 -22.13 -3.64
CA SER A 199 13.78 -22.44 -4.91
C SER A 199 14.48 -21.23 -5.54
N LYS A 200 14.12 -20.01 -5.15
CA LYS A 200 14.66 -18.76 -5.67
C LYS A 200 15.77 -18.16 -4.80
N GLN A 201 16.17 -18.83 -3.72
CA GLN A 201 17.27 -18.36 -2.89
C GLN A 201 18.57 -18.29 -3.72
N LEU A 202 19.23 -17.14 -3.67
CA LEU A 202 20.48 -16.85 -4.39
C LEU A 202 21.66 -17.51 -3.70
N SER A 203 22.80 -17.59 -4.39
CA SER A 203 24.01 -18.28 -3.90
C SER A 203 24.61 -17.67 -2.63
N ASP A 204 24.36 -16.38 -2.40
CA ASP A 204 24.73 -15.66 -1.17
C ASP A 204 23.75 -15.91 0.00
N GLY A 205 22.70 -16.71 -0.20
CA GLY A 205 21.69 -17.04 0.79
C GLY A 205 20.53 -16.04 0.87
N GLY A 206 20.58 -14.92 0.16
CA GLY A 206 19.47 -13.97 0.10
C GLY A 206 18.49 -14.23 -1.05
N PHE A 207 17.64 -13.25 -1.31
CA PHE A 207 16.66 -13.25 -2.38
C PHE A 207 16.66 -11.91 -3.11
N ALA A 208 16.23 -11.91 -4.37
CA ALA A 208 16.05 -10.69 -5.14
C ALA A 208 14.90 -10.81 -6.12
N LEU A 209 14.44 -9.66 -6.63
CA LEU A 209 13.36 -9.62 -7.61
C LEU A 209 13.83 -10.09 -9.00
N SER A 210 15.03 -9.67 -9.42
CA SER A 210 15.55 -9.94 -10.76
C SER A 210 17.08 -9.90 -10.90
N SER A 211 17.84 -9.69 -9.82
CA SER A 211 19.31 -9.72 -9.80
C SER A 211 19.87 -11.05 -9.29
N ASP A 212 21.16 -11.28 -9.56
CA ASP A 212 21.90 -12.43 -9.02
C ASP A 212 22.47 -12.15 -7.61
N ASP A 213 22.48 -10.89 -7.19
CA ASP A 213 22.86 -10.45 -5.84
C ASP A 213 21.62 -10.23 -4.98
N ALA A 214 21.70 -10.57 -3.68
CA ALA A 214 20.62 -10.37 -2.74
C ALA A 214 20.23 -8.90 -2.57
N ASP A 215 18.92 -8.68 -2.54
CA ASP A 215 18.30 -7.41 -2.19
C ASP A 215 17.77 -7.48 -0.75
N PRO A 216 18.09 -6.49 0.11
CA PRO A 216 17.67 -6.55 1.51
C PRO A 216 16.14 -6.58 1.67
N ASP A 217 15.38 -5.86 0.83
CA ASP A 217 13.92 -5.77 0.94
C ASP A 217 13.29 -7.13 0.61
N ILE A 218 13.65 -7.70 -0.54
CA ILE A 218 13.10 -8.99 -0.99
C ILE A 218 13.54 -10.12 -0.04
N THR A 219 14.79 -10.08 0.44
CA THR A 219 15.30 -11.05 1.42
C THR A 219 14.50 -10.98 2.72
N ALA A 220 14.28 -9.78 3.25
CA ALA A 220 13.51 -9.57 4.48
C ALA A 220 12.02 -9.93 4.32
N MET A 221 11.40 -9.61 3.19
CA MET A 221 10.03 -10.03 2.90
C MET A 221 9.91 -11.55 2.78
N ALA A 222 10.89 -12.23 2.14
CA ALA A 222 10.91 -13.69 2.07
C ALA A 222 11.04 -14.34 3.45
N ILE A 223 11.91 -13.80 4.32
CA ILE A 223 12.01 -14.25 5.73
C ILE A 223 10.67 -14.06 6.44
N THR A 224 10.03 -12.91 6.27
CA THR A 224 8.72 -12.61 6.89
C THR A 224 7.66 -13.64 6.48
N ALA A 225 7.61 -14.00 5.20
CA ALA A 225 6.69 -15.02 4.68
C ALA A 225 7.00 -16.43 5.21
N LEU A 226 8.27 -16.77 5.40
CA LEU A 226 8.73 -18.09 5.82
C LEU A 226 8.75 -18.28 7.35
N ALA A 227 8.73 -17.19 8.12
CA ALA A 227 8.82 -17.22 9.59
C ALA A 227 7.80 -18.15 10.29
N PRO A 228 6.52 -18.28 9.85
CA PRO A 228 5.57 -19.23 10.42
C PRO A 228 6.05 -20.69 10.39
N TYR A 229 6.93 -21.04 9.45
CA TYR A 229 7.45 -22.39 9.23
C TYR A 229 8.86 -22.58 9.80
N TYR A 230 9.45 -21.55 10.42
CA TYR A 230 10.83 -21.58 10.89
C TYR A 230 11.10 -22.73 11.86
N ASN A 231 10.15 -23.06 12.75
CA ASN A 231 10.28 -24.15 13.72
C ASN A 231 9.72 -25.50 13.22
N SER A 232 9.48 -25.65 11.91
CA SER A 232 9.02 -26.92 11.32
C SER A 232 10.21 -27.82 10.97
N GLU A 233 10.13 -29.09 11.36
CA GLU A 233 11.08 -30.14 10.98
C GLU A 233 10.94 -30.62 9.53
N LYS A 234 9.96 -30.06 8.79
CA LYS A 234 9.67 -30.49 7.43
C LYS A 234 10.82 -30.16 6.48
N ILE A 235 11.29 -31.18 5.78
CA ILE A 235 12.32 -31.08 4.74
C ILE A 235 11.62 -30.93 3.39
N TYR A 236 12.02 -29.92 2.62
CA TYR A 236 11.55 -29.68 1.25
C TYR A 236 12.66 -30.05 0.28
N SER A 237 12.33 -30.89 -0.71
CA SER A 237 13.22 -31.19 -1.83
C SER A 237 12.82 -30.35 -3.04
N TYR A 238 13.76 -29.58 -3.58
CA TYR A 238 13.49 -28.64 -4.67
C TYR A 238 14.74 -28.35 -5.51
N HIS A 239 14.54 -27.83 -6.72
CA HIS A 239 15.62 -27.38 -7.59
C HIS A 239 15.94 -25.90 -7.33
N ARG A 240 17.10 -25.60 -6.77
CA ARG A 240 17.54 -24.22 -6.50
C ARG A 240 18.02 -23.55 -7.79
N LYS A 241 17.24 -22.57 -8.25
CA LYS A 241 17.42 -21.90 -9.55
C LYS A 241 18.80 -21.25 -9.70
N ALA A 242 19.27 -20.56 -8.66
CA ALA A 242 20.54 -19.84 -8.69
C ALA A 242 21.77 -20.76 -8.79
N LEU A 243 21.69 -21.98 -8.25
CA LEU A 243 22.79 -22.96 -8.28
C LEU A 243 22.60 -24.05 -9.35
N SER A 244 21.42 -24.09 -10.00
CA SER A 244 21.03 -25.16 -10.92
C SER A 244 21.25 -26.56 -10.31
N ALA A 245 20.88 -26.72 -9.04
CA ALA A 245 21.14 -27.94 -8.26
C ALA A 245 19.91 -28.33 -7.43
N ASP A 246 19.73 -29.63 -7.24
CA ASP A 246 18.70 -30.15 -6.35
C ASP A 246 19.20 -30.09 -4.90
N GLU A 247 18.39 -29.51 -4.02
CA GLU A 247 18.66 -29.40 -2.59
C GLU A 247 17.53 -30.04 -1.79
N SER A 248 17.82 -30.37 -0.53
CA SER A 248 16.81 -30.76 0.45
C SER A 248 17.12 -30.07 1.76
N LYS A 249 16.28 -29.10 2.12
CA LYS A 249 16.47 -28.24 3.29
C LYS A 249 15.17 -28.06 4.05
N THR A 250 15.29 -27.80 5.34
CA THR A 250 14.24 -27.24 6.16
C THR A 250 14.07 -25.74 5.86
N VAL A 251 12.91 -25.16 6.20
CA VAL A 251 12.74 -23.70 6.11
C VAL A 251 13.70 -22.98 7.05
N HIS A 252 14.03 -23.57 8.20
CA HIS A 252 15.03 -23.04 9.13
C HIS A 252 16.37 -22.77 8.47
N GLU A 253 16.95 -23.75 7.77
CA GLU A 253 18.26 -23.61 7.11
C GLU A 253 18.24 -22.50 6.05
N VAL A 254 17.16 -22.43 5.25
CA VAL A 254 16.98 -21.37 4.23
C VAL A 254 16.90 -19.99 4.89
N VAL A 255 16.11 -19.86 5.97
CA VAL A 255 15.95 -18.58 6.68
C VAL A 255 17.24 -18.16 7.38
N ASP A 256 17.99 -19.09 7.99
CA ASP A 256 19.26 -18.76 8.66
C ASP A 256 20.31 -18.25 7.67
N GLU A 257 20.40 -18.86 6.48
CA GLU A 257 21.23 -18.35 5.37
C GLU A 257 20.84 -16.91 4.98
N ALA A 258 19.53 -16.64 4.89
CA ALA A 258 19.00 -15.33 4.55
C ALA A 258 19.23 -14.28 5.64
N VAL A 259 19.08 -14.64 6.92
CA VAL A 259 19.38 -13.75 8.06
C VAL A 259 20.87 -13.40 8.10
N LEU A 260 21.75 -14.38 7.83
CA LEU A 260 23.18 -14.12 7.70
C LEU A 260 23.50 -13.22 6.50
N CYS A 261 22.77 -13.37 5.39
CA CYS A 261 22.88 -12.47 4.25
C CYS A 261 22.53 -11.03 4.65
N LEU A 262 21.38 -10.79 5.28
CA LEU A 262 20.99 -9.47 5.77
C LEU A 262 22.04 -8.87 6.72
N SER A 263 22.55 -9.65 7.68
CA SER A 263 23.61 -9.19 8.58
C SER A 263 24.87 -8.73 7.84
N ARG A 264 25.21 -9.32 6.70
CA ARG A 264 26.35 -8.88 5.87
C ARG A 264 26.04 -7.63 5.04
N LEU A 265 24.80 -7.46 4.60
CA LEU A 265 24.36 -6.32 3.78
C LEU A 265 24.20 -5.02 4.59
N GLN A 266 24.03 -5.11 5.92
CA GLN A 266 23.87 -3.95 6.79
C GLN A 266 25.11 -3.03 6.77
N LEU A 267 24.88 -1.73 6.66
CA LEU A 267 25.93 -0.72 6.66
C LEU A 267 26.42 -0.39 8.09
N ASP A 268 27.59 0.24 8.19
CA ASP A 268 28.18 0.70 9.47
C ASP A 268 27.27 1.68 10.24
N THR A 269 26.36 2.32 9.52
CA THR A 269 25.35 3.25 10.04
C THR A 269 24.09 2.58 10.59
N GLY A 270 24.00 1.25 10.54
CA GLY A 270 22.88 0.46 11.04
C GLY A 270 21.73 0.28 10.06
N ASP A 271 21.74 1.00 8.93
CA ASP A 271 20.73 0.95 7.87
C ASP A 271 21.21 0.18 6.62
N TYR A 272 20.37 0.18 5.58
CA TYR A 272 20.56 -0.62 4.38
C TYR A 272 20.56 0.21 3.10
N LYS A 273 20.98 -0.47 2.03
CA LYS A 273 21.01 0.04 0.67
C LYS A 273 20.38 -0.99 -0.26
N SER A 274 19.43 -0.56 -1.07
CA SER A 274 18.80 -1.36 -2.11
C SER A 274 18.94 -0.64 -3.47
N TRP A 275 19.19 -1.39 -4.54
CA TRP A 275 19.34 -0.87 -5.92
C TRP A 275 20.29 0.32 -6.10
N GLY A 276 21.31 0.47 -5.26
CA GLY A 276 22.23 1.61 -5.35
C GLY A 276 21.89 2.78 -4.43
N THR A 277 20.74 2.76 -3.76
CA THR A 277 20.24 3.87 -2.93
C THR A 277 20.10 3.45 -1.48
N GLN A 278 20.74 4.21 -0.59
CA GLN A 278 20.61 4.04 0.85
C GLN A 278 19.28 4.62 1.32
N ASN A 279 18.41 3.80 1.91
CA ASN A 279 17.03 4.18 2.18
C ASN A 279 16.50 3.58 3.49
N VAL A 280 15.41 4.15 4.01
CA VAL A 280 14.81 3.72 5.27
C VAL A 280 13.99 2.44 5.11
N GLU A 281 13.30 2.29 3.98
CA GLU A 281 12.38 1.19 3.69
C GLU A 281 13.07 -0.19 3.77
N SER A 282 14.31 -0.28 3.28
CA SER A 282 15.13 -1.48 3.40
C SER A 282 15.42 -1.85 4.86
N THR A 283 15.67 -0.85 5.70
CA THR A 283 15.95 -1.07 7.13
C THR A 283 14.67 -1.45 7.89
N ASP A 284 13.55 -0.84 7.52
CA ASP A 284 12.21 -1.14 8.02
C ASP A 284 11.85 -2.61 7.76
N TRP A 285 12.02 -3.08 6.53
CA TRP A 285 11.76 -4.48 6.18
C TRP A 285 12.61 -5.46 6.97
N VAL A 286 13.91 -5.17 7.15
CA VAL A 286 14.79 -6.03 7.97
C VAL A 286 14.32 -6.07 9.41
N ALA A 287 13.92 -4.95 10.00
CA ALA A 287 13.36 -4.94 11.35
C ALA A 287 12.07 -5.77 11.45
N VAL A 288 11.17 -5.68 10.46
CA VAL A 288 9.95 -6.52 10.38
C VAL A 288 10.30 -8.01 10.26
N ALA A 289 11.30 -8.38 9.47
CA ALA A 289 11.73 -9.77 9.31
C ALA A 289 12.26 -10.37 10.61
N LEU A 290 13.10 -9.62 11.35
CA LEU A 290 13.61 -10.08 12.66
C LEU A 290 12.48 -10.19 13.69
N CYS A 291 11.57 -9.21 13.73
CA CYS A 291 10.39 -9.29 14.58
C CYS A 291 9.54 -10.53 14.29
N SER A 292 9.39 -10.88 13.00
CA SER A 292 8.62 -12.04 12.56
C SER A 292 9.23 -13.38 13.00
N LEU A 293 10.55 -13.41 13.23
CA LEU A 293 11.28 -14.55 13.78
C LEU A 293 11.42 -14.54 15.30
N ASN A 294 10.79 -13.59 16.00
CA ASN A 294 11.02 -13.33 17.43
C ASN A 294 12.50 -13.06 17.79
N ILE A 295 13.25 -12.47 16.86
CA ILE A 295 14.62 -11.97 17.08
C ILE A 295 14.53 -10.48 17.41
N ASP A 296 15.14 -10.04 18.52
CA ASP A 296 15.11 -8.63 18.92
C ASP A 296 16.08 -7.79 18.05
N PRO A 297 15.57 -6.89 17.18
CA PRO A 297 16.38 -6.11 16.26
C PRO A 297 17.28 -5.06 16.96
N LEU A 298 17.10 -4.84 18.26
CA LEU A 298 17.86 -3.87 19.05
C LEU A 298 19.06 -4.48 19.77
N SER A 299 19.05 -5.80 19.98
CA SER A 299 20.06 -6.48 20.80
C SER A 299 20.78 -7.62 20.09
N ASP A 300 20.24 -8.13 18.97
CA ASP A 300 20.91 -9.20 18.22
C ASP A 300 22.24 -8.69 17.65
N SER A 301 23.34 -9.27 18.12
CA SER A 301 24.69 -8.83 17.81
C SER A 301 25.03 -8.92 16.31
N ARG A 302 24.31 -9.74 15.54
CA ARG A 302 24.47 -9.80 14.08
C ARG A 302 24.05 -8.50 13.41
N PHE A 303 23.15 -7.75 14.04
CA PHE A 303 22.52 -6.53 13.50
C PHE A 303 22.95 -5.23 14.18
N ILE A 304 24.01 -5.29 14.99
CA ILE A 304 24.64 -4.10 15.58
C ILE A 304 25.94 -3.82 14.83
N LYS A 305 25.97 -2.73 14.04
CA LYS A 305 27.14 -2.34 13.23
C LYS A 305 27.73 -1.04 13.74
N ASN A 306 29.03 -1.04 14.03
CA ASN A 306 29.73 0.10 14.63
C ASN A 306 29.02 0.68 15.88
N GLY A 307 28.32 -0.19 16.62
CA GLY A 307 27.51 0.18 17.77
C GLY A 307 26.25 1.00 17.45
N ASN A 308 25.73 0.90 16.22
CA ASN A 308 24.42 1.38 15.79
C ASN A 308 23.47 0.18 15.64
N THR A 309 22.25 0.33 16.13
CA THR A 309 21.15 -0.63 15.94
C THR A 309 20.41 -0.37 14.63
N LEU A 310 19.49 -1.27 14.24
CA LEU A 310 18.56 -1.01 13.14
C LEU A 310 17.69 0.22 13.41
N PHE A 311 17.25 0.40 14.66
CA PHE A 311 16.46 1.57 15.04
C PHE A 311 17.26 2.86 14.97
N ASP A 312 18.55 2.87 15.36
CA ASP A 312 19.43 4.01 15.11
C ASP A 312 19.50 4.34 13.61
N GLY A 313 19.63 3.31 12.76
CA GLY A 313 19.62 3.44 11.30
C GLY A 313 18.34 4.07 10.76
N ILE A 314 17.17 3.57 11.16
CA ILE A 314 15.85 4.10 10.79
C ILE A 314 15.73 5.57 11.18
N MET A 315 16.10 5.91 12.41
CA MET A 315 15.94 7.26 12.96
C MET A 315 16.78 8.33 12.28
N ARG A 316 17.77 7.96 11.45
CA ARG A 316 18.53 8.90 10.60
C ARG A 316 17.66 9.59 9.55
N TYR A 317 16.57 8.96 9.14
CA TYR A 317 15.69 9.42 8.08
C TYR A 317 14.52 10.27 8.60
N ARG A 318 14.41 10.41 9.93
CA ARG A 318 13.32 11.15 10.54
C ARG A 318 13.47 12.65 10.31
N MET A 319 12.37 13.27 9.90
CA MET A 319 12.25 14.72 9.70
C MET A 319 11.63 15.41 10.91
N THR A 320 11.83 16.72 11.01
CA THR A 320 11.28 17.54 12.11
C THR A 320 9.77 17.64 12.10
N ASP A 321 9.13 17.39 10.96
CA ASP A 321 7.67 17.35 10.82
C ASP A 321 7.05 16.03 11.29
N GLY A 322 7.86 15.05 11.68
CA GLY A 322 7.45 13.74 12.18
C GLY A 322 7.48 12.63 11.13
N GLY A 323 7.51 12.97 9.83
CA GLY A 323 7.64 12.01 8.73
C GLY A 323 9.08 11.55 8.50
N PHE A 324 9.27 10.73 7.47
CA PHE A 324 10.55 10.15 7.09
C PHE A 324 10.87 10.42 5.63
N VAL A 325 12.12 10.75 5.32
CA VAL A 325 12.59 10.83 3.93
C VAL A 325 12.93 9.44 3.40
N HIS A 326 12.75 9.23 2.10
CA HIS A 326 13.18 7.99 1.43
C HIS A 326 14.70 7.82 1.49
N SER A 327 15.43 8.84 1.04
CA SER A 327 16.90 8.82 0.95
C SER A 327 17.49 10.21 1.19
N PHE A 328 18.81 10.27 1.37
CA PHE A 328 19.55 11.53 1.55
C PHE A 328 19.93 12.22 0.22
N THR A 329 19.48 11.68 -0.91
CA THR A 329 19.85 12.18 -2.24
C THR A 329 18.63 12.34 -3.15
N TYR A 330 18.70 13.32 -4.04
CA TYR A 330 17.74 13.42 -5.13
C TYR A 330 17.93 12.26 -6.11
N ASP A 331 16.82 11.66 -6.52
CA ASP A 331 16.80 10.62 -7.55
C ASP A 331 16.01 11.13 -8.77
N PRO A 332 16.66 11.31 -9.94
CA PRO A 332 15.97 11.75 -11.15
C PRO A 332 14.98 10.71 -11.69
N ASP A 333 15.17 9.43 -11.39
CA ASP A 333 14.31 8.33 -11.81
C ASP A 333 13.16 8.09 -10.82
N ASN A 334 13.28 8.61 -9.59
CA ASN A 334 12.23 8.64 -8.57
C ASN A 334 11.96 10.08 -8.10
N PRO A 335 11.06 10.83 -8.76
CA PRO A 335 10.79 12.24 -8.44
C PRO A 335 10.17 12.45 -7.05
N THR A 336 9.77 11.38 -6.35
CA THR A 336 9.28 11.45 -4.96
C THR A 336 10.40 11.31 -3.92
N SER A 337 11.62 10.96 -4.33
CA SER A 337 12.82 10.95 -3.48
C SER A 337 13.36 12.37 -3.33
N LEU A 338 12.76 13.11 -2.40
CA LEU A 338 13.18 14.45 -2.02
C LEU A 338 13.86 14.38 -0.64
N PRO A 339 15.17 14.63 -0.53
CA PRO A 339 15.89 14.50 0.74
C PRO A 339 15.54 15.60 1.76
N ASP A 340 14.79 16.60 1.33
CA ASP A 340 14.32 17.73 2.13
C ASP A 340 12.82 17.65 2.46
N LYS A 341 12.13 16.57 2.07
CA LYS A 341 10.70 16.39 2.31
C LYS A 341 10.35 14.96 2.72
N SER A 342 9.54 14.84 3.76
CA SER A 342 8.94 13.57 4.17
C SER A 342 8.20 12.91 3.00
N ASN A 343 8.46 11.61 2.83
CA ASN A 343 7.93 10.77 1.77
C ASN A 343 6.85 9.84 2.34
N THR A 344 5.75 9.67 1.60
CA THR A 344 4.61 8.87 2.07
C THR A 344 4.93 7.39 2.24
N MET A 345 5.70 6.80 1.31
CA MET A 345 6.04 5.38 1.36
C MET A 345 7.11 5.10 2.41
N ALA A 346 8.12 5.95 2.51
CA ALA A 346 9.08 5.89 3.61
C ALA A 346 8.36 5.93 4.97
N SER A 347 7.48 6.92 5.16
CA SER A 347 6.76 7.11 6.42
C SER A 347 5.77 5.98 6.71
N GLU A 348 5.05 5.46 5.71
CA GLU A 348 4.09 4.36 5.93
C GLU A 348 4.80 3.04 6.27
N GLN A 349 5.96 2.77 5.64
CA GLN A 349 6.76 1.58 5.95
C GLN A 349 7.40 1.67 7.34
N THR A 350 7.87 2.86 7.72
CA THR A 350 8.35 3.07 9.08
C THR A 350 7.21 2.94 10.10
N LEU A 351 5.99 3.37 9.77
CA LEU A 351 4.84 3.27 10.69
C LEU A 351 4.48 1.81 11.01
N TYR A 352 4.33 0.94 10.00
CA TYR A 352 4.07 -0.47 10.29
C TYR A 352 5.27 -1.17 10.93
N THR A 353 6.49 -0.66 10.72
CA THR A 353 7.68 -1.17 11.40
C THR A 353 7.66 -0.82 12.89
N MET A 354 7.23 0.39 13.24
CA MET A 354 6.98 0.77 14.64
C MET A 354 5.91 -0.12 15.26
N ALA A 355 4.85 -0.44 14.50
CA ALA A 355 3.85 -1.42 14.94
C ALA A 355 4.50 -2.79 15.21
N SER A 356 5.35 -3.29 14.31
CA SER A 356 6.04 -4.57 14.48
C SER A 356 6.93 -4.60 15.74
N LEU A 357 7.73 -3.56 15.95
CA LEU A 357 8.62 -3.40 17.12
C LEU A 357 7.81 -3.30 18.43
N TRP A 358 6.76 -2.49 18.43
CA TRP A 358 5.86 -2.35 19.57
C TRP A 358 5.17 -3.68 19.91
N ARG A 359 4.65 -4.39 18.91
CA ARG A 359 4.00 -5.70 19.09
C ARG A 359 4.96 -6.73 19.67
N GLN A 360 6.20 -6.80 19.15
CA GLN A 360 7.22 -7.71 19.68
C GLN A 360 7.53 -7.39 21.15
N LYS A 361 7.76 -6.12 21.51
CA LYS A 361 8.05 -5.74 22.91
C LYS A 361 6.91 -6.05 23.87
N ASN A 362 5.66 -6.05 23.39
CA ASN A 362 4.48 -6.38 24.20
C ASN A 362 4.09 -7.87 24.13
N GLY A 363 4.90 -8.74 23.51
CA GLY A 363 4.61 -10.17 23.38
C GLY A 363 3.30 -10.42 22.64
N MET A 364 2.99 -9.61 21.64
CA MET A 364 1.83 -9.75 20.76
C MET A 364 2.20 -10.54 19.51
N ARG A 365 1.18 -10.99 18.77
CA ARG A 365 1.38 -11.63 17.47
C ARG A 365 2.14 -10.73 16.49
N THR A 366 2.88 -11.34 15.55
CA THR A 366 3.68 -10.62 14.56
C THR A 366 2.83 -9.69 13.68
N LEU A 367 3.47 -8.78 12.93
CA LEU A 367 2.78 -7.72 12.18
C LEU A 367 1.62 -8.24 11.32
N PHE A 368 1.83 -9.35 10.59
CA PHE A 368 0.85 -9.90 9.65
C PHE A 368 0.03 -11.08 10.19
N ASP A 369 0.15 -11.46 11.46
CA ASP A 369 -0.70 -12.49 12.08
C ASP A 369 -1.92 -11.83 12.77
N PHE A 370 -3.03 -11.76 12.03
CA PHE A 370 -4.27 -11.07 12.40
C PHE A 370 -5.21 -11.90 13.29
N ARG A 371 -4.83 -13.13 13.61
CA ARG A 371 -5.60 -13.95 14.56
C ARG A 371 -5.69 -13.23 15.90
N LYS A 372 -6.73 -13.56 16.68
CA LYS A 372 -6.87 -13.08 18.06
C LYS A 372 -5.57 -13.32 18.84
N GLU A 373 -5.18 -12.35 19.67
CA GLU A 373 -3.99 -12.46 20.52
C GLU A 373 -4.01 -13.75 21.34
N GLN A 374 -2.82 -14.30 21.60
CA GLN A 374 -2.67 -15.48 22.44
C GLN A 374 -3.23 -15.20 23.85
N SER A 375 -3.94 -16.18 24.43
CA SER A 375 -4.38 -16.08 25.83
C SER A 375 -3.17 -16.01 26.79
N SER A 376 -3.38 -15.44 27.97
CA SER A 376 -2.34 -15.32 29.00
C SER A 376 -1.73 -16.68 29.35
N ALA A 377 -2.54 -17.74 29.40
CA ALA A 377 -2.08 -19.11 29.66
C ALA A 377 -1.15 -19.64 28.55
N LEU A 378 -1.50 -19.41 27.27
CA LEU A 378 -0.68 -19.80 26.14
C LEU A 378 0.64 -19.02 26.12
N LYS A 379 0.60 -17.70 26.33
CA LYS A 379 1.79 -16.85 26.41
C LYS A 379 2.74 -17.30 27.51
N SER A 380 2.22 -17.58 28.71
CA SER A 380 3.03 -18.08 29.83
C SER A 380 3.71 -19.39 29.47
N ARG A 381 2.97 -20.34 28.88
CA ARG A 381 3.54 -21.65 28.49
C ARG A 381 4.64 -21.52 27.44
N ILE A 382 4.47 -20.66 26.44
CA ILE A 382 5.50 -20.39 25.42
C ILE A 382 6.74 -19.78 26.09
N ASN A 383 6.57 -18.79 26.97
CA ASN A 383 7.66 -18.12 27.66
C ASN A 383 8.44 -19.08 28.59
N ASP A 384 7.72 -19.91 29.34
CA ASP A 384 8.32 -20.92 30.22
C ASP A 384 9.14 -21.93 29.40
N LEU A 385 8.57 -22.43 28.30
CA LEU A 385 9.28 -23.33 27.38
C LEU A 385 10.54 -22.67 26.78
N THR A 386 10.44 -21.43 26.28
CA THR A 386 11.59 -20.70 25.73
C THR A 386 12.67 -20.47 26.79
N SER A 387 12.28 -20.15 28.04
CA SER A 387 13.20 -20.03 29.17
C SER A 387 13.92 -21.34 29.46
N ASP A 388 13.20 -22.47 29.45
CA ASP A 388 13.80 -23.77 29.70
C ASP A 388 14.71 -24.24 28.56
N ILE A 389 14.34 -23.96 27.30
CA ILE A 389 15.21 -24.21 26.14
C ILE A 389 16.51 -23.42 26.25
N SER A 390 16.49 -22.18 26.74
CA SER A 390 17.70 -21.36 26.91
C SER A 390 18.71 -21.93 27.92
N LYS A 391 18.27 -22.84 28.80
CA LYS A 391 19.11 -23.52 29.80
C LYS A 391 19.74 -24.81 29.26
N ILE A 392 19.39 -25.23 28.04
CA ILE A 392 19.98 -26.42 27.42
C ILE A 392 21.48 -26.21 27.22
N GLY A 393 22.26 -27.22 27.57
CA GLY A 393 23.69 -27.27 27.29
C GLY A 393 24.21 -28.71 27.27
N ASN A 394 25.52 -28.87 27.14
CA ASN A 394 26.16 -30.17 26.94
C ASN A 394 25.87 -31.22 28.03
N LYS A 395 25.36 -30.80 29.21
CA LYS A 395 25.03 -31.69 30.34
C LYS A 395 23.54 -32.03 30.46
N THR A 396 22.65 -31.39 29.70
CA THR A 396 21.21 -31.66 29.75
C THR A 396 20.95 -33.11 29.38
N ASP A 397 20.27 -33.89 30.20
CA ASP A 397 20.06 -35.32 29.96
C ASP A 397 18.97 -35.59 28.91
N LYS A 398 18.89 -36.84 28.42
CA LYS A 398 17.91 -37.22 27.38
C LYS A 398 16.46 -37.09 27.84
N GLN A 399 16.18 -37.33 29.12
CA GLN A 399 14.81 -37.27 29.65
C GLN A 399 14.31 -35.83 29.62
N THR A 400 15.12 -34.88 30.09
CA THR A 400 14.81 -33.44 30.01
C THR A 400 14.52 -33.00 28.57
N LEU A 401 15.32 -33.42 27.59
CA LEU A 401 15.10 -33.07 26.18
C LEU A 401 13.79 -33.66 25.62
N ARG A 402 13.45 -34.91 25.98
CA ARG A 402 12.16 -35.52 25.58
C ARG A 402 10.98 -34.77 26.19
N GLU A 403 11.08 -34.36 27.45
CA GLU A 403 10.05 -33.59 28.14
C GLU A 403 9.84 -32.22 27.49
N LEU A 404 10.92 -31.49 27.17
CA LEU A 404 10.82 -30.20 26.48
C LEU A 404 10.23 -30.34 25.07
N LEU A 405 10.61 -31.39 24.32
CA LEU A 405 10.00 -31.68 23.02
C LEU A 405 8.51 -31.99 23.15
N ALA A 406 8.10 -32.76 24.15
CA ALA A 406 6.69 -33.02 24.42
C ALA A 406 5.93 -31.73 24.79
N VAL A 407 6.54 -30.83 25.57
CA VAL A 407 5.92 -29.51 25.83
C VAL A 407 5.77 -28.71 24.53
N PHE A 408 6.79 -28.66 23.67
CA PHE A 408 6.73 -27.99 22.38
C PHE A 408 5.63 -28.56 21.47
N TYR A 409 5.60 -29.88 21.26
CA TYR A 409 4.63 -30.52 20.38
C TYR A 409 3.20 -30.52 20.94
N SER A 410 3.03 -30.32 22.25
CA SER A 410 1.72 -30.10 22.86
C SER A 410 1.11 -28.74 22.52
N LEU A 411 1.89 -27.78 22.01
CA LEU A 411 1.38 -26.50 21.52
C LEU A 411 0.67 -26.69 20.17
N PRO A 412 -0.39 -25.91 19.88
CA PRO A 412 -0.98 -25.88 18.55
C PRO A 412 0.09 -25.55 17.50
N GLU A 413 0.04 -26.23 16.35
CA GLU A 413 1.05 -26.11 15.30
C GLU A 413 1.30 -24.66 14.89
N THR A 414 0.23 -23.88 14.77
CA THR A 414 0.25 -22.47 14.39
C THR A 414 0.85 -21.52 15.44
N GLU A 415 1.15 -22.02 16.63
CA GLU A 415 1.77 -21.26 17.74
C GLU A 415 3.24 -21.63 17.95
N ARG A 416 3.70 -22.75 17.39
CA ARG A 416 5.08 -23.24 17.56
C ARG A 416 6.12 -22.27 17.02
N CYS A 417 5.78 -21.45 16.03
CA CYS A 417 6.67 -20.41 15.49
C CYS A 417 7.03 -19.32 16.52
N TYR A 418 6.28 -19.18 17.61
CA TYR A 418 6.57 -18.20 18.66
C TYR A 418 7.56 -18.72 19.72
N VAL A 419 7.92 -20.01 19.69
CA VAL A 419 8.92 -20.59 20.61
C VAL A 419 10.33 -20.30 20.12
N SER A 420 10.99 -19.31 20.71
CA SER A 420 12.38 -19.00 20.34
C SER A 420 13.34 -20.14 20.72
N ASN A 421 14.42 -20.28 19.95
CA ASN A 421 15.49 -21.26 20.14
C ASN A 421 15.09 -22.75 20.01
N TYR A 422 13.94 -23.08 19.42
CA TYR A 422 13.51 -24.46 19.20
C TYR A 422 14.61 -25.35 18.57
N TRP A 423 15.37 -24.84 17.60
CA TRP A 423 16.45 -25.60 16.96
C TRP A 423 17.61 -25.96 17.89
N THR A 424 17.84 -25.19 18.97
CA THR A 424 18.79 -25.61 20.02
C THR A 424 18.32 -26.89 20.70
N LEU A 425 17.02 -27.00 20.98
CA LEU A 425 16.41 -28.21 21.54
C LEU A 425 16.44 -29.37 20.53
N SER A 426 15.99 -29.13 19.29
CA SER A 426 15.93 -30.17 18.25
C SER A 426 17.31 -30.74 17.94
N ASP A 427 18.31 -29.88 17.72
CA ASP A 427 19.67 -30.32 17.38
C ASP A 427 20.32 -31.09 18.53
N GLU A 428 20.17 -30.63 19.77
CA GLU A 428 20.73 -31.34 20.93
C GLU A 428 20.03 -32.69 21.15
N ALA A 429 18.72 -32.77 20.90
CA ALA A 429 17.99 -34.02 20.94
C ALA A 429 18.47 -35.01 19.85
N LYS A 430 18.58 -34.56 18.60
CA LYS A 430 19.09 -35.36 17.48
C LYS A 430 20.53 -35.83 17.71
N LYS A 431 21.42 -34.96 18.21
CA LYS A 431 22.80 -35.33 18.60
C LYS A 431 22.85 -36.46 19.63
N ARG A 432 21.83 -36.58 20.47
CA ARG A 432 21.69 -37.64 21.48
C ARG A 432 20.87 -38.85 21.00
N GLY A 433 20.52 -38.90 19.71
CA GLY A 433 19.76 -39.99 19.11
C GLY A 433 18.32 -40.07 19.61
N ILE A 434 17.70 -38.92 19.93
CA ILE A 434 16.26 -38.83 20.20
C ILE A 434 15.57 -38.61 18.85
N ASP A 435 14.55 -39.42 18.56
CA ASP A 435 13.69 -39.23 17.39
C ASP A 435 12.65 -38.14 17.68
N VAL A 436 12.82 -36.97 17.06
CA VAL A 436 11.92 -35.83 17.22
C VAL A 436 10.55 -36.12 16.58
N SER A 437 10.52 -36.90 15.48
CA SER A 437 9.29 -37.23 14.77
C SER A 437 8.40 -38.21 15.53
N GLU A 438 9.02 -39.15 16.26
CA GLU A 438 8.33 -40.04 17.20
C GLU A 438 7.60 -39.23 18.27
N ILE A 439 8.30 -38.30 18.94
CA ILE A 439 7.71 -37.46 19.99
C ILE A 439 6.61 -36.57 19.44
N ALA A 440 6.82 -35.99 18.24
CA ALA A 440 5.81 -35.19 17.57
C ALA A 440 4.51 -35.97 17.30
N GLY A 441 4.62 -37.23 16.90
CA GLY A 441 3.47 -38.11 16.62
C GLY A 441 2.76 -38.64 17.87
N GLU A 442 3.48 -38.82 18.98
CA GLU A 442 2.92 -39.33 20.24
C GLU A 442 2.31 -38.23 21.12
N THR A 443 2.71 -36.98 20.93
CA THR A 443 2.31 -35.87 21.80
C THR A 443 0.94 -35.31 21.41
N ALA A 444 -0.01 -35.38 22.34
CA ALA A 444 -1.32 -34.73 22.16
C ALA A 444 -1.22 -33.20 22.24
N VAL A 445 -1.86 -32.52 21.28
CA VAL A 445 -1.99 -31.06 21.28
C VAL A 445 -3.02 -30.62 22.32
N ILE A 446 -2.66 -29.65 23.14
CA ILE A 446 -3.53 -29.06 24.17
C ILE A 446 -4.32 -27.92 23.54
N ALA A 447 -5.64 -27.92 23.77
CA ALA A 447 -6.49 -26.78 23.46
C ALA A 447 -6.37 -25.72 24.57
N PHE A 448 -6.17 -24.46 24.18
CA PHE A 448 -6.22 -23.32 25.08
C PHE A 448 -7.59 -22.67 24.94
N SER A 449 -8.30 -22.43 26.04
CA SER A 449 -9.54 -21.66 26.00
C SER A 449 -9.23 -20.19 25.74
N ASP A 450 -10.10 -19.54 24.99
CA ASP A 450 -10.10 -18.09 24.88
C ASP A 450 -10.54 -17.50 26.22
N ASP A 451 -9.58 -17.03 27.01
CA ASP A 451 -9.84 -16.11 28.12
C ASP A 451 -10.18 -14.75 27.50
N ASP A 452 -11.43 -14.61 27.02
CA ASP A 452 -12.26 -13.40 27.09
C ASP A 452 -13.37 -13.48 26.04
N ALA A 453 -14.60 -13.44 26.57
CA ALA A 453 -15.83 -13.19 25.86
C ALA A 453 -15.89 -11.72 25.42
N ASN A 454 -16.52 -11.49 24.26
CA ASN A 454 -16.97 -10.20 23.74
C ASN A 454 -15.90 -9.24 23.23
N ASP A 455 -15.57 -9.35 21.94
CA ASP A 455 -15.17 -8.18 21.14
C ASP A 455 -15.73 -8.20 19.71
N ASP A 456 -16.82 -8.95 19.48
CA ASP A 456 -17.73 -8.59 18.40
C ASP A 456 -18.55 -7.42 18.93
N ALA A 457 -18.04 -6.20 18.75
CA ALA A 457 -18.83 -5.01 19.00
C ALA A 457 -20.12 -5.12 18.19
N ILE A 458 -21.25 -5.33 18.86
CA ILE A 458 -22.57 -5.22 18.25
C ILE A 458 -22.65 -3.81 17.67
N LEU A 459 -22.59 -3.70 16.33
CA LEU A 459 -22.65 -2.41 15.65
C LEU A 459 -24.09 -1.90 15.73
N TYR A 460 -24.29 -0.74 16.35
CA TYR A 460 -25.59 -0.07 16.39
C TYR A 460 -25.64 1.02 15.31
N PHE A 461 -26.75 1.09 14.57
CA PHE A 461 -27.04 2.26 13.73
C PHE A 461 -27.66 3.35 14.60
N THR A 462 -26.83 4.32 14.97
CA THR A 462 -27.14 5.34 15.98
C THR A 462 -28.05 6.45 15.42
N ASP A 463 -28.59 7.30 16.31
CA ASP A 463 -29.32 8.50 15.90
C ASP A 463 -28.44 9.49 15.12
N SER A 464 -27.13 9.50 15.40
CA SER A 464 -26.16 10.29 14.64
C SER A 464 -26.03 9.76 13.20
N ASP A 465 -26.01 8.44 13.02
CA ASP A 465 -25.96 7.82 11.69
C ASP A 465 -27.23 8.14 10.90
N ARG A 466 -28.40 8.05 11.53
CA ARG A 466 -29.69 8.47 10.95
C ARG A 466 -29.66 9.93 10.50
N ALA A 467 -29.17 10.83 11.37
CA ALA A 467 -29.06 12.25 11.05
C ALA A 467 -28.10 12.51 9.87
N MET A 468 -27.01 11.76 9.76
CA MET A 468 -26.09 11.85 8.62
C MET A 468 -26.78 11.44 7.31
N VAL A 469 -27.54 10.33 7.29
CA VAL A 469 -28.34 9.96 6.11
C VAL A 469 -29.39 11.01 5.78
N ASP A 470 -30.00 11.62 6.80
CA ASP A 470 -31.04 12.64 6.64
C ASP A 470 -30.49 13.99 6.15
N SER A 471 -29.21 14.24 6.38
CA SER A 471 -28.49 15.42 5.90
C SER A 471 -27.90 15.29 4.49
N LEU A 472 -28.00 14.12 3.84
CA LEU A 472 -27.48 13.93 2.48
C LEU A 472 -28.10 14.95 1.51
N PRO A 473 -27.30 15.59 0.64
CA PRO A 473 -27.79 16.59 -0.29
C PRO A 473 -28.71 15.96 -1.33
N GLU A 474 -29.69 16.73 -1.82
CA GLU A 474 -30.62 16.27 -2.87
C GLU A 474 -29.90 15.92 -4.18
N LYS A 475 -28.80 16.61 -4.49
CA LYS A 475 -27.93 16.32 -5.63
C LYS A 475 -26.61 15.77 -5.12
N LEU A 476 -26.47 14.45 -5.20
CA LEU A 476 -25.26 13.76 -4.79
C LEU A 476 -24.14 13.92 -5.82
N THR A 477 -22.91 13.98 -5.33
CA THR A 477 -21.68 14.01 -6.11
C THR A 477 -20.75 12.89 -5.64
N THR A 478 -19.61 12.69 -6.30
CA THR A 478 -18.65 11.67 -5.87
C THR A 478 -17.98 11.97 -4.52
N GLU A 479 -18.14 13.19 -3.98
CA GLU A 479 -17.69 13.58 -2.63
C GLU A 479 -18.43 12.79 -1.53
N GLN A 480 -19.73 12.57 -1.69
CA GLN A 480 -20.56 11.90 -0.68
C GLN A 480 -20.42 10.38 -0.68
N TYR A 481 -19.64 9.83 -1.60
CA TYR A 481 -19.49 8.39 -1.81
C TYR A 481 -19.09 7.66 -0.53
N VAL A 482 -18.03 8.15 0.13
CA VAL A 482 -17.51 7.58 1.37
C VAL A 482 -18.64 7.46 2.39
N LEU A 483 -19.26 8.60 2.74
CA LEU A 483 -20.30 8.68 3.77
C LEU A 483 -21.47 7.73 3.47
N VAL A 484 -21.94 7.70 2.22
CA VAL A 484 -23.07 6.86 1.80
C VAL A 484 -22.74 5.38 1.96
N VAL A 485 -21.57 4.93 1.51
CA VAL A 485 -21.20 3.52 1.60
C VAL A 485 -20.88 3.12 3.05
N THR A 486 -20.27 4.00 3.86
CA THR A 486 -20.06 3.77 5.31
C THR A 486 -21.37 3.51 6.03
N LEU A 487 -22.33 4.41 5.84
CA LEU A 487 -23.63 4.31 6.48
C LEU A 487 -24.40 3.08 5.97
N LEU A 488 -24.23 2.71 4.70
CA LEU A 488 -24.87 1.52 4.14
C LEU A 488 -24.30 0.24 4.78
N ASP A 489 -22.99 0.08 4.85
CA ASP A 489 -22.35 -1.11 5.44
C ASP A 489 -22.67 -1.23 6.94
N LYS A 490 -22.61 -0.12 7.67
CA LYS A 490 -23.00 -0.07 9.09
C LYS A 490 -24.47 -0.44 9.28
N LEU A 491 -25.36 0.03 8.41
CA LEU A 491 -26.78 -0.30 8.46
C LEU A 491 -27.01 -1.80 8.16
N GLU A 492 -26.34 -2.36 7.16
CA GLU A 492 -26.41 -3.79 6.80
C GLU A 492 -25.98 -4.70 7.95
N ARG A 493 -24.92 -4.31 8.69
CA ARG A 493 -24.35 -5.08 9.80
C ARG A 493 -25.00 -4.83 11.16
N SER A 494 -25.82 -3.78 11.27
CA SER A 494 -26.52 -3.45 12.52
C SER A 494 -27.66 -4.44 12.83
N GLU A 495 -28.08 -4.51 14.10
CA GLU A 495 -29.32 -5.20 14.47
C GLU A 495 -30.53 -4.62 13.71
N ASP A 496 -31.63 -5.39 13.67
CA ASP A 496 -32.86 -4.92 13.04
C ASP A 496 -33.57 -3.87 13.92
N PHE A 497 -34.13 -2.82 13.29
CA PHE A 497 -34.85 -1.75 13.99
C PHE A 497 -35.94 -1.14 13.10
N ASP A 498 -36.95 -0.52 13.74
CA ASP A 498 -38.07 0.07 13.01
C ASP A 498 -37.61 1.22 12.10
N GLY A 499 -37.90 1.11 10.79
CA GLY A 499 -37.47 2.06 9.77
C GLY A 499 -36.14 1.74 9.06
N LYS A 500 -35.43 0.66 9.43
CA LYS A 500 -34.18 0.22 8.79
C LYS A 500 -34.28 0.11 7.26
N ASP A 501 -35.33 -0.51 6.76
CA ASP A 501 -35.60 -0.67 5.32
C ASP A 501 -35.67 0.66 4.56
N ALA A 502 -36.14 1.73 5.20
CA ALA A 502 -36.25 3.04 4.56
C ALA A 502 -34.87 3.68 4.39
N TYR A 503 -34.02 3.59 5.43
CA TYR A 503 -32.62 4.03 5.36
C TYR A 503 -31.82 3.20 4.36
N LEU A 504 -32.07 1.89 4.30
CA LEU A 504 -31.41 0.99 3.35
C LEU A 504 -31.73 1.40 1.91
N ARG A 505 -33.01 1.59 1.57
CA ARG A 505 -33.41 2.06 0.23
C ARG A 505 -32.82 3.43 -0.11
N LYS A 506 -32.78 4.35 0.86
CA LYS A 506 -32.24 5.71 0.65
C LYS A 506 -30.73 5.66 0.35
N LEU A 507 -29.98 4.87 1.12
CA LEU A 507 -28.53 4.73 0.95
C LEU A 507 -28.15 3.93 -0.30
N VAL A 508 -28.90 2.87 -0.63
CA VAL A 508 -28.72 2.13 -1.90
C VAL A 508 -28.98 3.06 -3.09
N SER A 509 -30.07 3.83 -3.07
CA SER A 509 -30.36 4.79 -4.15
C SER A 509 -29.31 5.90 -4.23
N ALA A 510 -28.80 6.38 -3.08
CA ALA A 510 -27.72 7.35 -3.05
C ALA A 510 -26.43 6.79 -3.67
N LYS A 511 -26.07 5.54 -3.34
CA LYS A 511 -24.93 4.83 -3.91
C LYS A 511 -25.05 4.71 -5.44
N GLU A 512 -26.22 4.31 -5.94
CA GLU A 512 -26.49 4.19 -7.38
C GLU A 512 -26.38 5.55 -8.12
N GLN A 513 -26.89 6.62 -7.52
CA GLN A 513 -26.79 7.97 -8.11
C GLN A 513 -25.34 8.43 -8.21
N ILE A 514 -24.54 8.20 -7.16
CA ILE A 514 -23.12 8.54 -7.14
C ILE A 514 -22.35 7.72 -8.17
N ALA A 515 -22.62 6.42 -8.26
CA ALA A 515 -22.02 5.54 -9.27
C ALA A 515 -22.32 6.01 -10.70
N ALA A 516 -23.52 6.52 -10.96
CA ALA A 516 -23.87 7.09 -12.27
C ALA A 516 -23.07 8.37 -12.60
N VAL A 517 -22.76 9.21 -11.59
CA VAL A 517 -21.89 10.38 -11.77
C VAL A 517 -20.46 9.95 -12.06
N GLN A 518 -19.94 8.95 -11.35
CA GLN A 518 -18.62 8.39 -11.59
C GLN A 518 -18.50 7.82 -13.02
N ALA A 519 -19.48 7.04 -13.47
CA ALA A 519 -19.50 6.51 -14.84
C ALA A 519 -19.52 7.61 -15.92
N GLU A 520 -20.17 8.76 -15.67
CA GLU A 520 -20.14 9.90 -16.59
C GLU A 520 -18.76 10.58 -16.62
N ILE A 521 -18.06 10.68 -15.48
CA ILE A 521 -16.68 11.17 -15.39
C ILE A 521 -15.75 10.30 -16.23
N ASP A 522 -15.82 8.98 -16.05
CA ASP A 522 -14.96 8.04 -16.75
C ASP A 522 -15.23 8.05 -18.26
N SER A 523 -16.52 8.04 -18.65
CA SER A 523 -16.92 8.19 -20.05
C SER A 523 -16.47 9.52 -20.67
N LEU A 524 -16.41 10.60 -19.88
CA LEU A 524 -15.95 11.90 -20.37
C LEU A 524 -14.44 11.91 -20.61
N ASN A 525 -13.67 11.31 -19.70
CA ASN A 525 -12.22 11.13 -19.85
C ASN A 525 -11.89 10.26 -21.06
N ASP A 526 -12.65 9.19 -21.29
CA ASP A 526 -12.51 8.34 -22.48
C ASP A 526 -12.83 9.08 -23.78
N ASP A 527 -13.93 9.86 -23.82
CA ASP A 527 -14.28 10.69 -25.00
C ASP A 527 -13.18 11.72 -25.29
N ILE A 528 -12.60 12.36 -24.26
CA ILE A 528 -11.48 13.32 -24.43
C ILE A 528 -10.29 12.61 -25.08
N LYS A 529 -9.94 11.42 -24.57
CA LYS A 529 -8.80 10.64 -25.07
C LYS A 529 -9.04 10.12 -26.48
N ALA A 530 -10.24 9.61 -26.78
CA ALA A 530 -10.54 8.99 -28.07
C ALA A 530 -10.82 10.02 -29.17
N GLU A 531 -11.54 11.09 -28.85
CA GLU A 531 -12.02 12.04 -29.86
C GLU A 531 -11.14 13.28 -30.01
N LEU A 532 -10.44 13.70 -28.95
CA LEU A 532 -9.68 14.96 -28.96
C LEU A 532 -8.16 14.77 -29.01
N TYR A 533 -7.64 13.56 -28.73
CA TYR A 533 -6.21 13.30 -28.79
C TYR A 533 -5.75 12.75 -30.16
N PRO A 534 -4.61 13.23 -30.71
CA PRO A 534 -3.83 14.35 -30.23
C PRO A 534 -4.48 15.70 -30.63
N PHE A 535 -4.48 16.66 -29.69
CA PHE A 535 -5.23 17.93 -29.78
C PHE A 535 -4.76 18.85 -30.93
N ASP A 536 -3.55 18.65 -31.42
CA ASP A 536 -2.97 19.39 -32.54
C ASP A 536 -3.65 19.08 -33.88
N LYS A 537 -4.30 17.91 -34.00
CA LYS A 537 -5.02 17.48 -35.20
C LYS A 537 -6.47 17.97 -35.27
N ILE A 538 -6.96 18.66 -34.24
CA ILE A 538 -8.36 19.10 -34.14
C ILE A 538 -8.64 20.30 -35.04
N THR A 539 -9.72 20.21 -35.82
CA THR A 539 -10.11 21.22 -36.81
C THR A 539 -11.52 21.76 -36.57
N LEU A 540 -11.95 22.72 -37.40
CA LEU A 540 -13.30 23.29 -37.32
C LEU A 540 -14.42 22.25 -37.49
N LYS A 541 -14.15 21.13 -38.19
CA LYS A 541 -15.11 20.03 -38.36
C LYS A 541 -15.44 19.33 -37.03
N ASP A 542 -14.51 19.34 -36.09
CA ASP A 542 -14.61 18.64 -34.80
C ASP A 542 -15.20 19.53 -33.69
N ARG A 543 -15.53 20.79 -34.00
CA ARG A 543 -16.11 21.75 -33.04
C ARG A 543 -17.36 21.22 -32.35
N GLY A 544 -18.15 20.40 -33.04
CA GLY A 544 -19.32 19.73 -32.45
C GLY A 544 -18.94 18.81 -31.29
N LYS A 545 -17.89 18.00 -31.47
CA LYS A 545 -17.37 17.06 -30.47
C LYS A 545 -16.81 17.80 -29.25
N VAL A 546 -15.98 18.81 -29.48
CA VAL A 546 -15.42 19.67 -28.42
C VAL A 546 -16.53 20.34 -27.61
N ASN A 547 -17.56 20.88 -28.27
CA ASN A 547 -18.69 21.50 -27.57
C ASN A 547 -19.55 20.49 -26.80
N LYS A 548 -19.67 19.23 -27.29
CA LYS A 548 -20.38 18.14 -26.59
C LYS A 548 -19.65 17.80 -25.28
N ILE A 549 -18.33 17.58 -25.33
CA ILE A 549 -17.51 17.31 -24.15
C ILE A 549 -17.61 18.47 -23.15
N VAL A 550 -17.49 19.71 -23.61
CA VAL A 550 -17.58 20.88 -22.73
C VAL A 550 -18.96 21.04 -22.10
N LYS A 551 -20.03 20.66 -22.81
CA LYS A 551 -21.38 20.66 -22.24
C LYS A 551 -21.52 19.63 -21.12
N ARG A 552 -21.02 18.41 -21.34
CA ARG A 552 -21.03 17.32 -20.34
C ARG A 552 -20.21 17.69 -19.09
N TYR A 553 -18.99 18.23 -19.28
CA TYR A 553 -18.16 18.76 -18.19
C TYR A 553 -18.91 19.81 -17.35
N ASN A 554 -19.61 20.74 -18.00
CA ASN A 554 -20.37 21.78 -17.29
C ASN A 554 -21.64 21.25 -16.58
N ALA A 555 -22.06 20.01 -16.83
CA ALA A 555 -23.16 19.39 -16.10
C ALA A 555 -22.71 18.75 -14.77
N LEU A 556 -21.41 18.42 -14.66
CA LEU A 556 -20.77 17.93 -13.44
C LEU A 556 -20.70 19.03 -12.35
N SER A 557 -20.62 18.60 -11.09
CA SER A 557 -20.40 19.48 -9.95
C SER A 557 -18.98 20.07 -9.98
N GLU A 558 -18.72 21.09 -9.15
CA GLU A 558 -17.37 21.65 -9.05
C GLU A 558 -16.35 20.61 -8.56
N TYR A 559 -16.73 19.82 -7.55
CA TYR A 559 -15.91 18.73 -7.03
C TYR A 559 -15.60 17.69 -8.11
N ASP A 560 -16.62 17.22 -8.83
CA ASP A 560 -16.46 16.18 -9.86
C ASP A 560 -15.64 16.65 -11.08
N ARG A 561 -15.72 17.95 -11.42
CA ARG A 561 -14.94 18.53 -12.54
C ARG A 561 -13.43 18.47 -12.31
N ALA A 562 -12.99 18.48 -11.05
CA ALA A 562 -11.57 18.37 -10.72
C ALA A 562 -10.97 17.01 -11.14
N LYS A 563 -11.82 16.00 -11.34
CA LYS A 563 -11.43 14.64 -11.75
C LYS A 563 -11.31 14.47 -13.27
N ILE A 564 -11.55 15.52 -14.06
CA ILE A 564 -11.47 15.46 -15.53
C ILE A 564 -10.03 15.69 -16.02
N GLU A 565 -9.50 14.69 -16.69
CA GLU A 565 -8.13 14.70 -17.17
C GLU A 565 -7.94 15.69 -18.33
N ARG A 566 -6.80 16.38 -18.33
CA ARG A 566 -6.34 17.24 -19.43
C ARG A 566 -7.35 18.30 -19.87
N TRP A 567 -8.22 18.74 -18.96
CA TRP A 567 -9.25 19.72 -19.23
C TRP A 567 -8.69 21.05 -19.79
N GLU A 568 -7.50 21.45 -19.35
CA GLU A 568 -6.83 22.66 -19.85
C GLU A 568 -6.59 22.61 -21.37
N ASP A 569 -6.24 21.44 -21.91
CA ASP A 569 -6.04 21.23 -23.35
C ASP A 569 -7.37 21.34 -24.13
N VAL A 570 -8.46 20.84 -23.55
CA VAL A 570 -9.82 20.93 -24.11
C VAL A 570 -10.24 22.41 -24.20
N VAL A 571 -9.99 23.20 -23.15
CA VAL A 571 -10.31 24.64 -23.10
C VAL A 571 -9.51 25.42 -24.15
N LYS A 572 -8.20 25.17 -24.26
CA LYS A 572 -7.33 25.78 -25.28
C LYS A 572 -7.85 25.47 -26.69
N THR A 573 -8.20 24.21 -26.94
CA THR A 573 -8.74 23.75 -28.22
C THR A 573 -10.07 24.42 -28.56
N LYS A 574 -11.00 24.49 -27.61
CA LYS A 574 -12.28 25.20 -27.79
C LYS A 574 -12.07 26.67 -28.14
N THR A 575 -11.20 27.35 -27.40
CA THR A 575 -10.89 28.78 -27.61
C THR A 575 -10.33 29.03 -29.00
N LYS A 576 -9.40 28.19 -29.46
CA LYS A 576 -8.86 28.23 -30.82
C LYS A 576 -9.97 28.12 -31.87
N LEU A 577 -10.87 27.15 -31.73
CA LEU A 577 -11.97 26.94 -32.68
C LEU A 577 -12.98 28.10 -32.69
N ASP A 578 -13.35 28.64 -31.53
CA ASP A 578 -14.30 29.76 -31.44
C ASP A 578 -13.71 31.05 -32.02
N ASN A 579 -12.40 31.28 -31.88
CA ASN A 579 -11.72 32.39 -32.53
C ASN A 579 -11.72 32.28 -34.07
N ILE A 580 -11.52 31.08 -34.61
CA ILE A 580 -11.63 30.83 -36.06
C ILE A 580 -13.04 31.15 -36.56
N VAL A 581 -14.09 30.72 -35.84
CA VAL A 581 -15.49 31.02 -36.21
C VAL A 581 -15.76 32.51 -36.18
N ARG A 582 -15.33 33.21 -35.13
CA ARG A 582 -15.50 34.68 -35.01
C ARG A 582 -14.84 35.40 -36.18
N ALA A 583 -13.62 35.01 -36.56
CA ALA A 583 -12.92 35.57 -37.70
C ALA A 583 -13.72 35.38 -39.01
N ILE A 584 -14.23 34.17 -39.28
CA ILE A 584 -15.07 33.88 -40.45
C ILE A 584 -16.32 34.75 -40.48
N VAL A 585 -17.03 34.86 -39.35
CA VAL A 585 -18.26 35.68 -39.24
C VAL A 585 -17.96 37.15 -39.52
N ILE A 586 -16.89 37.69 -38.94
CA ILE A 586 -16.47 39.08 -39.18
C ILE A 586 -16.15 39.30 -40.67
N SER A 587 -15.41 38.38 -41.29
CA SER A 587 -15.09 38.46 -42.72
C SER A 587 -16.34 38.43 -43.61
N VAL A 588 -17.33 37.57 -43.30
CA VAL A 588 -18.60 37.50 -44.04
C VAL A 588 -19.40 38.80 -43.89
N VAL A 589 -19.50 39.33 -42.67
CA VAL A 589 -20.21 40.60 -42.41
C VAL A 589 -19.56 41.75 -43.17
N LEU A 590 -18.23 41.86 -43.13
CA LEU A 590 -17.48 42.88 -43.88
C LEU A 590 -17.68 42.73 -45.40
N PHE A 591 -17.71 41.51 -45.92
CA PHE A 591 -17.98 41.24 -47.33
C PHE A 591 -19.39 41.66 -47.75
N VAL A 592 -20.42 41.33 -46.95
CA VAL A 592 -21.81 41.73 -47.21
C VAL A 592 -21.95 43.26 -47.18
N LEU A 593 -21.30 43.94 -46.22
CA LEU A 593 -21.28 45.40 -46.16
C LEU A 593 -20.60 46.02 -47.38
N ALA A 594 -19.48 45.46 -47.84
CA ALA A 594 -18.77 45.92 -49.03
C ALA A 594 -19.60 45.75 -50.32
N VAL A 595 -20.28 44.61 -50.47
CA VAL A 595 -21.22 44.36 -51.58
C VAL A 595 -22.39 45.33 -51.53
N GLY A 596 -22.99 45.54 -50.37
CA GLY A 596 -24.07 46.51 -50.16
C GLY A 596 -23.67 47.93 -50.52
N LEU A 597 -22.47 48.37 -50.10
CA LEU A 597 -21.92 49.68 -50.44
C LEU A 597 -21.68 49.82 -51.96
N THR A 598 -21.17 48.78 -52.60
CA THR A 598 -20.92 48.76 -54.06
C THR A 598 -22.23 48.87 -54.85
N VAL A 599 -23.26 48.10 -54.46
CA VAL A 599 -24.61 48.18 -55.05
C VAL A 599 -25.20 49.58 -54.86
N PHE A 600 -25.08 50.16 -53.66
CA PHE A 600 -25.55 51.51 -53.37
C PHE A 600 -24.87 52.57 -54.25
N ILE A 601 -23.55 52.48 -54.44
CA ILE A 601 -22.79 53.36 -55.32
C ILE A 601 -23.26 53.23 -56.78
N ILE A 602 -23.47 52.00 -57.27
CA ILE A 602 -23.98 51.75 -58.63
C ILE A 602 -25.37 52.36 -58.84
N ILE A 603 -26.29 52.18 -57.89
CA ILE A 603 -27.64 52.76 -57.93
C ILE A 603 -27.55 54.30 -57.97
N ARG A 604 -26.68 54.90 -57.14
CA ARG A 604 -26.48 56.35 -57.10
C ARG A 604 -25.92 56.88 -58.43
N ILE A 605 -24.96 56.19 -59.03
CA ILE A 605 -24.40 56.56 -60.35
C ILE A 605 -25.48 56.46 -61.44
N ARG A 606 -26.29 55.39 -61.46
CA ARG A 606 -27.41 55.24 -62.42
C ARG A 606 -28.44 56.36 -62.28
N ARG A 607 -28.86 56.69 -61.06
CA ARG A 607 -29.79 57.82 -60.81
C ARG A 607 -29.21 59.15 -61.28
N ARG A 608 -27.91 59.38 -61.05
CA ARG A 608 -27.24 60.61 -61.49
C ARG A 608 -27.08 60.69 -63.02
N LYS A 609 -26.84 59.56 -63.69
CA LYS A 609 -26.84 59.47 -65.16
C LYS A 609 -28.23 59.77 -65.73
N MET A 610 -29.27 59.07 -65.25
CA MET A 610 -30.66 59.31 -65.65
C MET A 610 -31.06 60.78 -65.53
N LYS A 611 -30.72 61.42 -64.40
CA LYS A 611 -31.00 62.84 -64.20
C LYS A 611 -30.30 63.73 -65.24
N LYS A 612 -29.01 63.47 -65.54
CA LYS A 612 -28.29 64.16 -66.61
C LYS A 612 -28.84 63.89 -68.00
N THR A 613 -29.36 62.69 -68.26
CA THR A 613 -29.98 62.35 -69.55
C THR A 613 -31.28 63.13 -69.74
N LEU A 614 -32.11 63.21 -68.69
CA LEU A 614 -33.31 64.06 -68.66
C LEU A 614 -32.98 65.55 -68.83
N GLU A 615 -31.97 66.07 -68.11
CA GLU A 615 -31.53 67.47 -68.24
C GLU A 615 -30.98 67.76 -69.65
N MET A 616 -30.30 66.79 -70.31
CA MET A 616 -29.83 66.90 -71.70
C MET A 616 -30.97 66.76 -72.73
N GLU A 617 -31.99 65.94 -72.47
CA GLU A 617 -33.20 65.83 -73.28
C GLU A 617 -34.05 67.12 -73.19
N GLU A 618 -34.18 67.71 -72.00
CA GLU A 618 -34.79 69.03 -71.80
C GLU A 618 -34.00 70.13 -72.52
N LEU A 619 -32.67 70.13 -72.45
CA LEU A 619 -31.84 71.07 -73.22
C LEU A 619 -32.00 70.86 -74.73
N ALA A 620 -31.99 69.61 -75.20
CA ALA A 620 -32.15 69.28 -76.62
C ALA A 620 -33.56 69.62 -77.14
N ALA A 621 -34.59 69.55 -76.29
CA ALA A 621 -35.94 70.02 -76.62
C ALA A 621 -35.99 71.55 -76.76
N MET A 622 -35.33 72.30 -75.86
CA MET A 622 -35.25 73.77 -75.96
C MET A 622 -34.54 74.24 -77.25
N TYR A 623 -33.50 73.53 -77.71
CA TYR A 623 -32.82 73.84 -78.97
C TYR A 623 -33.53 73.31 -80.23
N LYS A 624 -34.56 72.46 -80.07
CA LYS A 624 -35.37 71.98 -81.20
C LYS A 624 -36.45 72.99 -81.60
N ASP A 625 -36.93 73.77 -80.64
CA ASP A 625 -37.91 74.84 -80.86
C ASP A 625 -37.27 76.10 -81.49
N GLU A 626 -35.96 76.35 -81.30
CA GLU A 626 -35.25 77.47 -81.95
C GLU A 626 -35.05 77.29 -83.47
N ASP A 627 -34.94 76.05 -83.96
CA ASP A 627 -34.80 75.78 -85.41
C ASP A 627 -36.15 75.82 -86.17
N ASP A 628 -37.28 75.61 -85.48
CA ASP A 628 -38.63 75.68 -86.07
C ASP A 628 -39.23 77.11 -86.04
N GLU A 629 -38.67 78.06 -85.25
CA GLU A 629 -39.03 79.49 -85.30
C GLU A 629 -38.28 80.29 -86.40
N MET A 630 -37.35 79.68 -87.14
CA MET A 630 -36.61 80.30 -88.27
C MET A 630 -37.01 79.75 -89.66
N ARG A 631 -38.27 79.35 -89.86
CA ARG A 631 -38.81 78.99 -91.18
C ARG A 631 -40.12 79.69 -91.55
#